data_AF-A0A9F2RDJ6-F1
#
_entry.id   AF-A0A9F2RDJ6-F1
#
_cell.length_a   1.000
_cell.length_b   1.000
_cell.length_c   1.000
_cell.angle_alpha   90.00
_cell.angle_beta   90.00
_cell.angle_gamma   90.00
#
_symmetry.space_group_name_H-M   'P 1'
#
loop_
_entity.id
_entity.type
_entity.pdbx_description
1 polymer ?
#
loop_
_entity_poly.entity_id
_entity_poly.type
_entity_poly.pdbx_seq_one_letter_code
_entity_poly.pdbx_strand_id
1 'polypeptide(L)'
;MLTPHSLTGYIVFSGPRRANGIQGLRFIIQSEKPPHYLESRVEAFLKTMEKSIEDMSEEAFQKHIQALAIRRLDKPKKLSAECAKYWGEIISQQYNFDRDNIEVAYLKTLTKDDIVHFYKEMLSVDAQRRHKISVHVLAREMDSCPVVGEFPCQNDVSLTPAPPLPQPAVIENITEFKRSLPLFPLVKPHINFMAAKL
;
A
#
# COMPACT_ATOMS: atom_id res chain seq x y z
N MET A 1 10.52 -4.51 9.95
CA MET A 1 10.18 -5.38 8.80
C MET A 1 9.33 -6.52 9.31
N LEU A 2 8.18 -6.83 8.69
CA LEU A 2 7.48 -8.09 8.95
C LEU A 2 8.38 -9.23 8.45
N THR A 3 9.17 -9.82 9.34
CA THR A 3 10.08 -10.91 8.98
C THR A 3 9.31 -12.24 8.98
N PRO A 4 9.73 -13.22 8.16
CA PRO A 4 9.16 -14.58 8.16
C PRO A 4 9.16 -15.26 9.55
N HIS A 5 9.99 -14.78 10.48
CA HIS A 5 10.04 -15.29 11.84
C HIS A 5 8.87 -14.80 12.73
N SER A 6 8.35 -13.60 12.48
CA SER A 6 7.23 -13.04 13.26
C SER A 6 5.85 -13.42 12.71
N LEU A 7 5.80 -13.82 11.44
CA LEU A 7 4.64 -14.30 10.73
C LEU A 7 5.03 -15.67 10.16
N THR A 8 4.79 -16.76 10.88
CA THR A 8 5.05 -18.12 10.37
C THR A 8 4.19 -18.38 9.13
N GLY A 9 4.68 -17.94 7.98
CA GLY A 9 3.96 -17.84 6.72
C GLY A 9 4.94 -17.67 5.56
N TYR A 10 4.74 -18.46 4.50
CA TYR A 10 5.67 -18.53 3.35
C TYR A 10 5.64 -17.28 2.47
N ILE A 11 4.53 -16.51 2.51
CA ILE A 11 4.33 -15.32 1.67
C ILE A 11 3.98 -14.12 2.54
N VAL A 12 4.85 -13.11 2.50
CA VAL A 12 4.61 -11.78 3.06
C VAL A 12 4.96 -10.76 1.98
N PHE A 13 3.96 -10.05 1.47
CA PHE A 13 4.13 -9.02 0.46
C PHE A 13 3.52 -7.70 0.92
N SER A 14 4.21 -6.59 0.64
CA SER A 14 3.67 -5.25 0.76
C SER A 14 4.04 -4.42 -0.46
N GLY A 15 3.18 -3.47 -0.83
CA GLY A 15 3.47 -2.57 -1.94
C GLY A 15 2.24 -1.84 -2.45
N PRO A 16 2.40 -1.04 -3.52
CA PRO A 16 1.29 -0.30 -4.11
C PRO A 16 0.29 -1.26 -4.78
N ARG A 17 -0.99 -0.97 -4.60
CA ARG A 17 -2.09 -1.47 -5.42
C ARG A 17 -2.54 -0.35 -6.34
N ARG A 18 -2.63 -0.61 -7.65
CA ARG A 18 -3.18 0.32 -8.64
C ARG A 18 -4.29 -0.38 -9.40
N ALA A 19 -5.49 0.21 -9.43
CA ALA A 19 -6.63 -0.32 -10.17
C ALA A 19 -7.60 0.81 -10.52
N ASN A 20 -8.07 0.86 -11.77
CA ASN A 20 -9.07 1.81 -12.24
C ASN A 20 -8.74 3.28 -11.92
N GLY A 21 -7.46 3.66 -12.04
CA GLY A 21 -6.99 5.02 -11.75
C GLY A 21 -6.81 5.35 -10.26
N ILE A 22 -7.16 4.44 -9.35
CA ILE A 22 -7.02 4.61 -7.90
C ILE A 22 -5.84 3.80 -7.38
N GLN A 23 -5.24 4.26 -6.28
CA GLN A 23 -4.11 3.60 -5.65
C GLN A 23 -4.21 3.54 -4.13
N GLY A 24 -3.46 2.62 -3.54
CA GLY A 24 -3.32 2.48 -2.08
C GLY A 24 -2.18 1.52 -1.72
N LEU A 25 -1.91 1.40 -0.42
CA LEU A 25 -1.00 0.39 0.12
C LEU A 25 -1.74 -0.93 0.34
N ARG A 26 -1.12 -2.06 0.00
CA ARG A 26 -1.66 -3.39 0.32
C ARG A 26 -0.63 -4.27 1.03
N PHE A 27 -1.14 -5.14 1.89
CA PHE A 27 -0.42 -6.26 2.46
C PHE A 27 -1.09 -7.56 2.00
N ILE A 28 -0.30 -8.57 1.66
CA ILE A 28 -0.77 -9.92 1.35
C ILE A 28 0.06 -10.88 2.19
N ILE A 29 -0.60 -11.62 3.06
CA ILE A 29 0.04 -12.53 4.00
C ILE A 29 -0.67 -13.87 3.91
N GLN A 30 0.10 -14.94 3.70
CA GLN A 30 -0.37 -16.31 3.84
C GLN A 30 0.33 -16.95 5.03
N SER A 31 -0.44 -17.37 6.02
CA SER A 31 0.05 -17.95 7.28
C SER A 31 -0.95 -18.96 7.83
N GLU A 32 -0.47 -19.84 8.70
CA GLU A 32 -1.31 -20.73 9.52
C GLU A 32 -2.02 -19.96 10.66
N LYS A 33 -1.56 -18.76 10.98
CA LYS A 33 -2.17 -17.93 12.03
C LYS A 33 -3.51 -17.36 11.57
N PRO A 34 -4.49 -17.21 12.48
CA PRO A 34 -5.77 -16.58 12.17
C PRO A 34 -5.63 -15.16 11.59
N PRO A 35 -6.46 -14.75 10.62
CA PRO A 35 -6.36 -13.43 10.01
C PRO A 35 -6.46 -12.24 10.97
N HIS A 36 -7.27 -12.32 12.04
CA HIS A 36 -7.33 -11.24 13.04
C HIS A 36 -5.99 -11.00 13.75
N TYR A 37 -5.19 -12.06 13.95
CA TYR A 37 -3.85 -11.93 14.50
C TYR A 37 -2.93 -11.24 13.49
N LEU A 38 -2.97 -11.66 12.22
CA LEU A 38 -2.16 -11.05 11.15
C LEU A 38 -2.43 -9.56 10.98
N GLU A 39 -3.70 -9.16 11.07
CA GLU A 39 -4.11 -7.76 11.11
C GLU A 39 -3.41 -6.98 12.22
N SER A 40 -3.45 -7.48 13.45
CA SER A 40 -2.78 -6.82 14.58
C SER A 40 -1.27 -6.66 14.34
N ARG A 41 -0.63 -7.65 13.70
CA ARG A 41 0.81 -7.60 13.37
C ARG A 41 1.11 -6.58 12.28
N VAL A 42 0.25 -6.44 11.27
CA VAL A 42 0.39 -5.39 10.24
C VAL A 42 0.27 -4.00 10.87
N GLU A 43 -0.67 -3.80 11.79
CA GLU A 43 -0.87 -2.50 12.45
C GLU A 43 0.28 -2.15 13.40
N ALA A 44 0.79 -3.15 14.15
CA ALA A 44 2.01 -2.99 14.94
C ALA A 44 3.21 -2.62 14.04
N PHE A 45 3.33 -3.25 12.87
CA PHE A 45 4.37 -2.93 11.90
C PHE A 45 4.24 -1.51 11.36
N LEU A 46 3.04 -1.07 10.98
CA LEU A 46 2.82 0.31 10.49
C LEU A 46 3.23 1.34 11.54
N LYS A 47 2.81 1.15 12.79
CA LYS A 47 3.23 2.00 13.93
C LYS A 47 4.75 1.99 14.14
N THR A 48 5.39 0.84 13.94
CA THR A 48 6.86 0.74 14.02
C THR A 48 7.54 1.48 12.87
N MET A 49 6.96 1.43 11.67
CA MET A 49 7.48 2.14 10.51
C MET A 49 7.37 3.65 10.63
N GLU A 50 6.30 4.18 11.25
CA GLU A 50 6.18 5.60 11.58
C GLU A 50 7.41 6.08 12.35
N LYS A 51 7.68 5.46 13.49
CA LYS A 51 8.85 5.79 14.31
C LYS A 51 10.16 5.58 13.55
N SER A 52 10.26 4.49 12.78
CA SER A 52 11.45 4.21 11.96
C SER A 52 11.70 5.28 10.90
N ILE A 53 10.66 5.93 10.37
CA ILE A 53 10.81 7.04 9.41
C ILE A 53 11.22 8.29 10.18
N GLU A 54 10.55 8.63 11.27
CA GLU A 54 10.87 9.81 12.10
C GLU A 54 12.34 9.78 12.56
N ASP A 55 12.81 8.63 13.05
CA ASP A 55 14.16 8.43 13.59
C ASP A 55 15.25 8.27 12.48
N MET A 56 14.86 8.12 11.21
CA MET A 56 15.85 7.90 10.15
C MET A 56 16.64 9.17 9.82
N SER A 57 17.92 8.99 9.51
CA SER A 57 18.78 10.08 9.06
C SER A 57 18.40 10.54 7.65
N GLU A 58 18.70 11.79 7.34
CA GLU A 58 18.45 12.34 6.00
C GLU A 58 19.21 11.55 4.92
N GLU A 59 20.42 11.08 5.21
CA GLU A 59 21.19 10.26 4.28
C GLU A 59 20.51 8.91 4.00
N ALA A 60 19.89 8.29 5.01
CA ALA A 60 19.12 7.05 4.83
C ALA A 60 17.86 7.29 4.01
N PHE A 61 17.16 8.40 4.26
CA PHE A 61 16.00 8.82 3.47
C PHE A 61 16.37 9.05 2.00
N GLN A 62 17.45 9.82 1.74
CA GLN A 62 17.94 10.07 0.39
C GLN A 62 18.37 8.77 -0.31
N LYS A 63 18.94 7.79 0.39
CA LYS A 63 19.20 6.46 -0.19
C LYS A 63 17.92 5.76 -0.66
N HIS A 64 16.81 5.87 0.06
CA HIS A 64 15.52 5.33 -0.39
C HIS A 64 15.00 6.08 -1.64
N ILE A 65 15.09 7.41 -1.66
CA ILE A 65 14.73 8.23 -2.83
C ILE A 65 15.56 7.80 -4.05
N GLN A 66 16.88 7.69 -3.92
CA GLN A 66 17.76 7.27 -5.02
C GLN A 66 17.47 5.83 -5.47
N ALA A 67 17.26 4.90 -4.54
CA ALA A 67 16.92 3.52 -4.89
C ALA A 67 15.61 3.43 -5.70
N LEU A 68 14.59 4.20 -5.32
CA LEU A 68 13.33 4.26 -6.06
C LEU A 68 13.50 4.95 -7.42
N ALA A 69 14.28 6.04 -7.49
CA ALA A 69 14.58 6.73 -8.73
C ALA A 69 15.29 5.81 -9.75
N ILE A 70 16.33 5.09 -9.31
CA ILE A 70 17.05 4.12 -10.15
C ILE A 70 16.10 3.03 -10.66
N ARG A 71 15.26 2.48 -9.78
CA ARG A 71 14.27 1.45 -10.16
C ARG A 71 13.27 1.96 -11.18
N ARG A 72 12.85 3.23 -11.09
CA ARG A 72 11.88 3.84 -12.01
C ARG A 72 12.49 4.24 -13.35
N LEU A 73 13.75 4.64 -13.36
CA LEU A 73 14.47 5.04 -14.59
C LEU A 73 15.19 3.88 -15.28
N ASP A 74 15.11 2.65 -14.75
CA ASP A 74 15.72 1.48 -15.39
C ASP A 74 15.14 1.29 -16.79
N LYS A 75 16.02 1.27 -17.80
CA LYS A 75 15.61 1.25 -19.20
C LYS A 75 15.16 -0.15 -19.59
N PRO A 76 14.08 -0.30 -20.38
CA PRO A 76 13.68 -1.58 -20.93
C PRO A 76 14.84 -2.22 -21.72
N LYS A 77 15.21 -3.46 -21.36
CA LYS A 77 16.29 -4.21 -22.02
C LYS A 77 15.82 -4.99 -23.25
N LYS A 78 14.50 -5.03 -23.49
CA LYS A 78 13.84 -5.76 -24.57
C LYS A 78 12.66 -4.96 -25.07
N LEU A 79 12.37 -5.06 -26.37
CA LEU A 79 11.24 -4.38 -27.02
C LEU A 79 9.91 -4.70 -26.33
N SER A 80 9.68 -5.95 -25.92
CA SER A 80 8.44 -6.35 -25.22
C SER A 80 8.22 -5.59 -23.91
N ALA A 81 9.29 -5.25 -23.18
CA ALA A 81 9.20 -4.48 -21.94
C ALA A 81 8.86 -3.00 -22.21
N GLU A 82 9.40 -2.44 -23.29
CA GLU A 82 9.06 -1.09 -23.74
C GLU A 82 7.61 -1.02 -24.23
N CYS A 83 7.19 -1.97 -25.07
CA CYS A 83 5.80 -2.08 -25.51
C CYS A 83 4.85 -2.24 -24.33
N ALA A 84 5.18 -3.07 -23.33
CA ALA A 84 4.36 -3.24 -22.13
C ALA A 84 4.20 -1.92 -21.34
N LYS A 85 5.26 -1.10 -21.25
CA LYS A 85 5.19 0.21 -20.60
C LYS A 85 4.23 1.16 -21.32
N TYR A 86 4.37 1.33 -22.64
CA TYR A 86 3.45 2.19 -23.41
C TYR A 86 2.02 1.64 -23.44
N TRP A 87 1.88 0.32 -23.58
CA TRP A 87 0.57 -0.32 -23.55
C TRP A 87 -0.13 -0.08 -22.22
N GLY A 88 0.60 -0.08 -21.10
CA GLY A 88 0.07 0.31 -19.78
C GLY A 88 -0.53 1.72 -19.76
N GLU A 89 0.12 2.70 -20.38
CA GLU A 89 -0.40 4.08 -20.50
C GLU A 89 -1.64 4.15 -21.42
N ILE A 90 -1.69 3.33 -22.47
CA ILE A 90 -2.81 3.27 -23.42
C ILE A 90 -4.05 2.65 -22.77
N ILE A 91 -3.92 1.45 -22.17
CA ILE A 91 -5.08 0.74 -21.59
C ILE A 91 -5.60 1.42 -20.32
N SER A 92 -4.74 2.16 -19.61
CA SER A 92 -5.15 2.98 -18.48
C SER A 92 -5.74 4.34 -18.89
N GLN A 93 -5.67 4.68 -20.19
CA GLN A 93 -6.07 5.96 -20.76
C GLN A 93 -5.38 7.18 -20.12
N GLN A 94 -4.21 6.98 -19.52
CA GLN A 94 -3.44 8.06 -18.92
C GLN A 94 -2.47 8.70 -19.90
N TYR A 95 -1.97 7.94 -20.90
CA TYR A 95 -1.11 8.45 -21.99
C TYR A 95 0.11 9.27 -21.53
N ASN A 96 0.62 9.02 -20.32
CA ASN A 96 1.79 9.71 -19.80
C ASN A 96 3.05 8.93 -20.15
N PHE A 97 3.49 9.02 -21.40
CA PHE A 97 4.64 8.25 -21.87
C PHE A 97 5.97 8.67 -21.24
N ASP A 98 6.07 9.93 -20.76
CA ASP A 98 7.23 10.47 -20.06
C ASP A 98 7.11 10.39 -18.52
N ARG A 99 6.16 9.58 -18.02
CA ARG A 99 5.83 9.46 -16.60
C ARG A 99 7.03 9.27 -15.71
N ASP A 100 7.97 8.41 -16.10
CA ASP A 100 9.10 8.07 -15.23
C ASP A 100 10.01 9.28 -14.98
N ASN A 101 10.25 10.12 -15.98
CA ASN A 101 11.05 11.33 -15.79
C ASN A 101 10.31 12.35 -14.93
N ILE A 102 9.02 12.58 -15.22
CA ILE A 102 8.17 13.53 -14.48
C ILE A 102 8.03 13.11 -13.01
N GLU A 103 7.67 11.86 -12.75
CA GLU A 103 7.47 11.36 -11.39
C GLU A 103 8.78 11.27 -10.60
N VAL A 104 9.92 10.94 -11.24
CA VAL A 104 11.22 10.92 -10.56
C VAL A 104 11.74 12.32 -10.26
N ALA A 105 11.49 13.29 -11.14
CA ALA A 105 11.81 14.69 -10.86
C ALA A 105 11.06 15.19 -9.62
N TYR A 106 9.77 14.89 -9.51
CA TYR A 106 8.96 15.21 -8.33
C TYR A 106 9.37 14.40 -7.09
N LEU A 107 9.66 13.10 -7.24
CA LEU A 107 10.13 12.25 -6.14
C LEU A 107 11.34 12.86 -5.42
N LYS A 108 12.27 13.47 -6.16
CA LYS A 108 13.48 14.09 -5.61
C LYS A 108 13.23 15.37 -4.83
N THR A 109 12.03 15.96 -4.93
CA THR A 109 11.65 17.14 -4.13
C THR A 109 10.98 16.77 -2.81
N LEU A 110 10.62 15.49 -2.61
CA LEU A 110 9.98 15.05 -1.38
C LEU A 110 10.96 15.07 -0.21
N THR A 111 10.45 15.52 0.93
CA THR A 111 11.14 15.51 2.21
C THR A 111 10.66 14.36 3.11
N LYS A 112 11.41 14.08 4.17
CA LYS A 112 10.98 13.14 5.20
C LYS A 112 9.65 13.54 5.84
N ASP A 113 9.46 14.84 6.08
CA ASP A 113 8.25 15.39 6.69
C ASP A 113 7.02 15.19 5.80
N ASP A 114 7.16 15.29 4.48
CA ASP A 114 6.06 14.98 3.54
C ASP A 114 5.57 13.53 3.69
N ILE A 115 6.49 12.59 3.90
CA ILE A 115 6.15 11.16 4.07
C ILE A 115 5.52 10.91 5.43
N VAL A 116 6.01 11.53 6.50
CA VAL A 116 5.42 11.45 7.83
C VAL A 116 4.01 12.04 7.82
N HIS A 117 3.83 13.20 7.18
CA HIS A 117 2.52 13.83 7.02
C HIS A 117 1.56 12.93 6.24
N PHE A 118 1.98 12.39 5.10
CA PHE A 118 1.20 11.44 4.32
C PHE A 118 0.79 10.21 5.14
N TYR A 119 1.70 9.65 5.95
CA TYR A 119 1.40 8.52 6.82
C TYR A 119 0.34 8.88 7.87
N LYS A 120 0.49 10.01 8.58
CA LYS A 120 -0.44 10.45 9.62
C LYS A 120 -1.81 10.84 9.07
N GLU A 121 -1.88 11.35 7.84
CA GLU A 121 -3.15 11.74 7.23
C GLU A 121 -3.92 10.54 6.67
N MET A 122 -3.20 9.54 6.10
CA MET A 122 -3.81 8.51 5.25
C MET A 122 -3.72 7.07 5.80
N LEU A 123 -2.72 6.76 6.64
CA LEU A 123 -2.34 5.37 6.97
C LEU A 123 -2.32 5.04 8.46
N SER A 124 -2.11 6.01 9.37
CA SER A 124 -2.11 5.76 10.82
C SER A 124 -3.46 5.22 11.31
N VAL A 125 -3.52 4.62 12.50
CA VAL A 125 -4.77 4.03 13.04
C VAL A 125 -5.85 5.07 13.29
N ASP A 126 -5.42 6.26 13.68
CA ASP A 126 -6.21 7.44 13.97
C ASP A 126 -6.30 8.43 12.79
N ALA A 127 -5.79 8.06 11.61
CA ALA A 127 -5.82 8.90 10.42
C ALA A 127 -7.27 9.23 9.99
N GLN A 128 -7.56 10.52 9.86
CA GLN A 128 -8.89 11.02 9.49
C GLN A 128 -9.34 10.57 8.10
N ARG A 129 -8.38 10.30 7.20
CA ARG A 129 -8.64 9.85 5.83
C ARG A 129 -8.19 8.39 5.62
N ARG A 130 -8.17 7.60 6.70
CA ARG A 130 -7.88 6.16 6.61
C ARG A 130 -9.01 5.44 5.90
N HIS A 131 -8.69 4.82 4.76
CA HIS A 131 -9.60 3.93 4.04
C HIS A 131 -9.02 2.53 4.03
N LYS A 132 -9.60 1.63 4.84
CA LYS A 132 -9.11 0.26 5.02
C LYS A 132 -10.18 -0.74 4.61
N ILE A 133 -9.77 -1.73 3.82
CA ILE A 133 -10.55 -2.93 3.54
C ILE A 133 -9.65 -4.14 3.74
N SER A 134 -10.19 -5.15 4.42
CA SER A 134 -9.50 -6.40 4.70
C SER A 134 -10.30 -7.57 4.17
N VAL A 135 -9.59 -8.54 3.59
CA VAL A 135 -10.19 -9.78 3.11
C VAL A 135 -9.53 -10.92 3.87
N HIS A 136 -10.33 -11.65 4.65
CA HIS A 136 -9.86 -12.78 5.45
C HIS A 136 -10.29 -14.07 4.77
N VAL A 137 -9.32 -14.93 4.47
CA VAL A 137 -9.57 -16.28 3.95
C VAL A 137 -9.13 -17.26 5.03
N LEU A 138 -10.06 -18.06 5.54
CA LEU A 138 -9.80 -19.00 6.62
C LEU A 138 -9.16 -20.28 6.08
N ALA A 139 -8.26 -20.87 6.87
CA ALA A 139 -7.75 -22.20 6.59
C ALA A 139 -8.88 -23.23 6.71
N ARG A 140 -8.75 -24.37 6.02
CA ARG A 140 -9.77 -25.43 6.00
C ARG A 140 -10.16 -25.92 7.40
N GLU A 141 -9.21 -25.95 8.33
CA GLU A 141 -9.38 -26.43 9.69
C GLU A 141 -9.85 -25.33 10.67
N MET A 142 -10.07 -24.11 10.18
CA MET A 142 -10.44 -22.96 11.01
C MET A 142 -11.93 -22.68 10.86
N ASP A 143 -12.73 -23.10 11.84
CA ASP A 143 -14.20 -22.99 11.82
C ASP A 143 -14.70 -21.54 11.90
N SER A 144 -13.97 -20.69 12.62
CA SER A 144 -14.29 -19.26 12.75
C SER A 144 -13.03 -18.45 13.04
N CYS A 145 -13.08 -17.16 12.70
CA CYS A 145 -12.07 -16.19 13.09
C CYS A 145 -12.77 -15.08 13.86
N PRO A 146 -12.34 -14.77 15.10
CA PRO A 146 -12.78 -13.60 15.82
C PRO A 146 -12.72 -12.33 14.98
N VAL A 147 -13.68 -11.43 15.19
CA VAL A 147 -13.66 -10.13 14.53
C VAL A 147 -12.55 -9.29 15.14
N VAL A 148 -11.84 -8.54 14.29
CA VAL A 148 -10.78 -7.62 14.71
C VAL A 148 -11.35 -6.61 15.70
N GLY A 149 -10.68 -6.41 16.84
CA GLY A 149 -11.09 -5.46 17.88
C GLY A 149 -11.99 -6.03 18.98
N GLU A 150 -12.56 -7.24 18.81
CA GLU A 150 -13.36 -7.90 19.87
C GLU A 150 -12.50 -8.54 20.97
N PHE A 151 -11.23 -8.81 20.66
CA PHE A 151 -10.27 -9.41 21.58
C PHE A 151 -9.05 -8.50 21.74
N PRO A 152 -8.42 -8.49 22.94
CA PRO A 152 -7.16 -7.80 23.12
C PRO A 152 -6.17 -8.28 22.07
N CYS A 153 -5.46 -7.34 21.44
CA CYS A 153 -4.39 -7.72 20.53
C CYS A 153 -3.46 -8.68 21.27
N GLN A 154 -3.22 -9.86 20.70
CA GLN A 154 -2.36 -10.86 21.33
C GLN A 154 -0.95 -10.27 21.43
N ASN A 155 -0.60 -9.82 22.63
CA ASN A 155 0.72 -9.34 22.96
C ASN A 155 1.60 -10.55 23.22
N ASP A 156 2.26 -11.04 22.17
CA ASP A 156 3.41 -11.91 22.34
C ASP A 156 4.50 -11.09 23.03
N VAL A 157 5.02 -11.54 24.17
CA VAL A 157 5.90 -10.75 25.07
C VAL A 157 7.19 -10.28 24.36
N SER A 158 7.54 -10.94 23.26
CA SER A 158 8.71 -10.65 22.43
C SER A 158 8.44 -9.68 21.26
N LEU A 159 7.18 -9.32 21.01
CA LEU A 159 6.79 -8.58 19.81
C LEU A 159 6.29 -7.16 20.14
N THR A 160 6.48 -6.23 19.21
CA THR A 160 5.94 -4.88 19.33
C THR A 160 4.42 -4.92 19.57
N PRO A 161 3.91 -4.22 20.60
CA PRO A 161 2.48 -4.18 20.89
C PRO A 161 1.68 -3.63 19.72
N ALA A 162 0.57 -4.27 19.39
CA ALA A 162 -0.34 -3.77 18.38
C ALA A 162 -1.25 -2.67 18.99
N PRO A 163 -1.59 -1.64 18.21
CA PRO A 163 -2.57 -0.64 18.65
C PRO A 163 -3.97 -1.25 18.74
N PRO A 164 -4.86 -0.72 19.61
CA PRO A 164 -6.26 -1.13 19.62
C PRO A 164 -6.89 -0.78 18.27
N LEU A 165 -7.75 -1.68 17.77
CA LEU A 165 -8.40 -1.54 16.47
C LEU A 165 -9.90 -1.31 16.64
N PRO A 166 -10.52 -0.45 15.82
CA PRO A 166 -11.96 -0.23 15.88
C PRO A 166 -12.73 -1.50 15.46
N GLN A 167 -13.96 -1.62 15.93
CA GLN A 167 -14.86 -2.68 15.47
C GLN A 167 -15.15 -2.49 13.97
N PRO A 168 -14.89 -3.48 13.11
CA PRO A 168 -15.11 -3.36 11.68
C PRO A 168 -16.59 -3.56 11.32
N ALA A 169 -17.02 -2.94 10.22
CA ALA A 169 -18.27 -3.29 9.56
C ALA A 169 -18.06 -4.55 8.71
N VAL A 170 -18.66 -5.67 9.11
CA VAL A 170 -18.56 -6.94 8.39
C VAL A 170 -19.42 -6.89 7.13
N ILE A 171 -18.84 -7.25 5.98
CA ILE A 171 -19.53 -7.25 4.70
C ILE A 171 -20.18 -8.62 4.48
N GLU A 172 -21.50 -8.69 4.55
CA GLU A 172 -22.26 -9.92 4.28
C GLU A 172 -22.61 -10.09 2.79
N ASN A 173 -22.83 -8.98 2.07
CA ASN A 173 -23.20 -8.98 0.66
C ASN A 173 -22.37 -7.96 -0.14
N ILE A 174 -21.61 -8.45 -1.13
CA ILE A 174 -20.74 -7.62 -1.96
C ILE A 174 -21.53 -6.61 -2.81
N THR A 175 -22.73 -6.98 -3.26
CA THR A 175 -23.57 -6.10 -4.08
C THR A 175 -24.09 -4.92 -3.27
N GLU A 176 -24.56 -5.18 -2.05
CA GLU A 176 -25.02 -4.12 -1.14
C GLU A 176 -23.87 -3.20 -0.73
N PHE A 177 -22.71 -3.78 -0.38
CA PHE A 177 -21.50 -3.02 -0.08
C PHE A 177 -21.07 -2.09 -1.22
N LYS A 178 -21.13 -2.56 -2.48
CA LYS A 178 -20.81 -1.72 -3.63
C LYS A 178 -21.86 -0.63 -3.87
N ARG A 179 -23.15 -0.92 -3.63
CA ARG A 179 -24.25 0.04 -3.82
C ARG A 179 -24.27 1.12 -2.74
N SER A 180 -23.76 0.86 -1.55
CA SER A 180 -23.78 1.81 -0.43
C SER A 180 -22.63 2.82 -0.45
N LEU A 181 -21.65 2.68 -1.35
CA LEU A 181 -20.46 3.52 -1.42
C LEU A 181 -20.42 4.36 -2.72
N PRO A 182 -19.86 5.59 -2.66
CA PRO A 182 -19.63 6.38 -3.85
C PRO A 182 -18.54 5.75 -4.73
N LEU A 183 -18.60 6.05 -6.03
CA LEU A 183 -17.56 5.68 -6.98
C LEU A 183 -16.58 6.83 -7.19
N PHE A 184 -15.29 6.50 -7.28
CA PHE A 184 -14.27 7.48 -7.63
C PHE A 184 -14.41 7.93 -9.10
N PRO A 185 -13.99 9.16 -9.42
CA PRO A 185 -13.89 9.61 -10.80
C PRO A 185 -12.80 8.83 -11.56
N LEU A 186 -12.92 8.82 -12.89
CA LEU A 186 -11.86 8.35 -13.77
C LEU A 186 -10.73 9.38 -13.84
N VAL A 187 -9.49 8.89 -13.97
CA VAL A 187 -8.31 9.74 -14.16
C VAL A 187 -8.39 10.42 -15.53
N LYS A 188 -8.02 11.70 -15.58
CA LYS A 188 -8.00 12.45 -16.83
C LYS A 188 -6.79 12.04 -17.68
N PRO A 189 -6.96 11.90 -19.02
CA PRO A 189 -5.85 11.71 -19.95
C PRO A 189 -4.78 12.80 -19.80
N HIS A 190 -3.51 12.42 -19.89
CA HIS A 190 -2.41 13.37 -19.99
C HIS A 190 -2.35 13.94 -21.40
N ILE A 191 -2.81 15.18 -21.58
CA ILE A 191 -2.78 15.87 -22.87
C ILE A 191 -1.58 16.80 -22.89
N ASN A 192 -0.53 16.42 -23.64
CA ASN A 192 0.61 17.28 -23.87
C ASN A 192 0.40 18.09 -25.16
N PHE A 193 -0.28 19.23 -25.05
CA PHE A 193 -0.51 20.13 -26.19
C PHE A 193 0.79 20.70 -26.81
N MET A 194 1.92 20.65 -26.10
CA MET A 194 3.20 21.17 -26.61
C MET A 194 3.96 20.20 -27.52
N ALA A 195 3.63 18.90 -27.48
CA ALA A 195 4.25 17.89 -28.36
C ALA A 195 3.53 17.74 -29.71
N ALA A 196 2.32 18.31 -29.85
CA ALA A 196 1.58 18.35 -31.09
C ALA A 196 2.05 19.53 -31.97
N LYS A 197 3.32 19.49 -32.42
CA LYS A 197 3.69 20.19 -33.65
C LYS A 197 3.36 19.26 -34.81
N LEU A 198 2.27 19.59 -35.51
CA LEU A 198 2.00 19.12 -36.88
C LEU A 198 3.12 19.61 -37.81
#